data_AF-A0A1Y6CRE0-F1
#
_entry.id   AF-A0A1Y6CRE0-F1
#
_cell.length_a   1.000
_cell.length_b   1.000
_cell.length_c   1.000
_cell.angle_alpha   90.00
_cell.angle_beta   90.00
_cell.angle_gamma   90.00
#
_symmetry.space_group_name_H-M   'P 1'
#
loop_
_entity.id
_entity.type
_entity.pdbx_description
1 polymer ?
#
loop_
_entity_poly.entity_id
_entity_poly.type
_entity_poly.pdbx_seq_one_letter_code
_entity_poly.pdbx_strand_id
1 'polypeptide(L)'
;MTLWRLSLWLVLSSFLSGNEYEQNIRENCRSEVAGALINGKNRIDMLEQNLGLWRQKIGQLEKEQADLKRKLEPLVEKARMDEFNAILEEKINGVRHRLQAVEGQMKLGQQQITQNSPEVKEAKKWLAAYKKVIAPVFKISKVTTTHAGAYNFSVVYHHDCGKFQYICPLPKGHREALVRIAKELSQPQHCVRYSQVIPPLP
;
A
#
# COMPACT_ATOMS: atom_id res chain seq x y z
N MET A 1 -0.21 -31.75 64.38
CA MET A 1 -1.19 -32.42 63.50
C MET A 1 -0.73 -32.26 62.07
N THR A 2 -0.42 -33.37 61.42
CA THR A 2 0.21 -33.53 60.12
C THR A 2 -0.84 -33.71 59.02
N LEU A 3 -0.84 -32.85 58.00
CA LEU A 3 -1.57 -33.02 56.72
C LEU A 3 -0.63 -32.52 55.61
N TRP A 4 0.16 -33.41 54.99
CA TRP A 4 -0.12 -34.11 53.73
C TRP A 4 -0.25 -33.22 52.48
N ARG A 5 0.83 -33.26 51.70
CA ARG A 5 0.96 -33.20 50.23
C ARG A 5 -0.35 -33.31 49.44
N LEU A 6 -0.52 -32.47 48.41
CA LEU A 6 -0.88 -32.83 47.02
C LEU A 6 -1.31 -31.57 46.24
N SER A 7 -0.51 -31.16 45.25
CA SER A 7 -0.94 -30.65 43.93
C SER A 7 0.26 -30.08 43.16
N LEU A 8 1.16 -31.00 42.80
CA LEU A 8 1.93 -30.87 41.57
C LEU A 8 0.97 -31.24 40.42
N TRP A 9 1.16 -30.65 39.23
CA TRP A 9 0.40 -30.84 37.96
C TRP A 9 -0.66 -29.77 37.67
N LEU A 10 -0.27 -28.74 36.91
CA LEU A 10 -1.00 -28.19 35.75
C LEU A 10 -0.35 -26.88 35.25
N VAL A 11 0.80 -26.96 34.59
CA VAL A 11 1.21 -25.95 33.59
C VAL A 11 2.08 -26.64 32.53
N LEU A 12 1.48 -27.45 31.67
CA LEU A 12 2.20 -28.05 30.53
C LEU A 12 1.24 -28.29 29.36
N SER A 13 0.58 -27.23 28.90
CA SER A 13 -0.31 -27.30 27.73
C SER A 13 -0.34 -26.00 26.91
N SER A 14 0.81 -25.39 26.63
CA SER A 14 0.86 -24.19 25.76
C SER A 14 1.89 -24.25 24.62
N PHE A 15 2.51 -25.39 24.35
CA PHE A 15 3.60 -25.49 23.36
C PHE A 15 3.27 -26.24 22.05
N LEU A 16 2.00 -26.52 21.74
CA LEU A 16 1.65 -27.30 20.54
C LEU A 16 1.01 -26.52 19.38
N SER A 17 0.68 -25.24 19.54
CA SER A 17 0.07 -24.43 18.46
C SER A 17 1.06 -23.54 17.70
N GLY A 18 2.34 -23.48 18.11
CA GLY A 18 3.37 -22.67 17.43
C GLY A 18 4.09 -23.37 16.26
N ASN A 19 3.94 -24.70 16.13
CA ASN A 19 4.80 -25.51 15.26
C ASN A 19 4.20 -25.78 13.86
N GLU A 20 2.87 -25.74 13.70
CA GLU A 20 2.23 -26.03 12.41
C GLU A 20 2.44 -24.93 11.36
N TYR A 21 2.55 -23.67 11.79
CA TYR A 21 2.74 -22.53 10.89
C TYR A 21 4.17 -22.46 10.33
N GLU A 22 5.19 -22.81 11.13
CA GLU A 22 6.57 -22.94 10.63
C GLU A 22 6.76 -24.13 9.68
N GLN A 23 5.96 -25.19 9.83
CA GLN A 23 6.10 -26.42 9.04
C GLN A 23 5.43 -26.36 7.65
N ASN A 24 4.43 -25.48 7.44
CA ASN A 24 3.75 -25.38 6.14
C ASN A 24 4.49 -24.44 5.18
N ILE A 25 5.64 -24.89 4.68
CA ILE A 25 6.51 -24.15 3.75
C ILE A 25 5.75 -23.68 2.49
N ARG A 26 4.78 -24.47 2.00
CA ARG A 26 3.90 -24.11 0.88
C ARG A 26 3.04 -22.90 1.22
N GLU A 27 2.35 -22.95 2.35
CA GLU A 27 1.47 -21.86 2.78
C GLU A 27 2.24 -20.57 3.09
N ASN A 28 3.43 -20.70 3.68
CA ASN A 28 4.31 -19.56 3.91
C ASN A 28 4.73 -18.88 2.59
N CYS A 29 5.11 -19.65 1.56
CA CYS A 29 5.41 -19.08 0.24
C CYS A 29 4.17 -18.38 -0.39
N ARG A 30 2.98 -18.98 -0.28
CA ARG A 30 1.72 -18.37 -0.74
C ARG A 30 1.43 -17.05 -0.03
N SER A 31 1.61 -17.04 1.29
CA SER A 31 1.39 -15.87 2.14
C SER A 31 2.33 -14.73 1.77
N GLU A 32 3.61 -15.00 1.55
CA GLU A 32 4.59 -14.00 1.10
C GLU A 32 4.22 -13.39 -0.27
N VAL A 33 3.81 -14.23 -1.22
CA VAL A 33 3.34 -13.77 -2.54
C VAL A 33 2.08 -12.91 -2.42
N ALA A 34 1.14 -13.31 -1.57
CA ALA A 34 -0.05 -12.52 -1.28
C ALA A 34 0.29 -11.19 -0.60
N GLY A 35 1.22 -11.20 0.36
CA GLY A 35 1.71 -10.01 1.06
C GLY A 35 2.34 -9.00 0.10
N ALA A 36 3.18 -9.46 -0.83
CA ALA A 36 3.76 -8.60 -1.87
C ALA A 36 2.69 -7.95 -2.77
N LEU A 37 1.65 -8.68 -3.17
CA LEU A 37 0.51 -8.12 -3.91
C LEU A 37 -0.26 -7.06 -3.10
N ILE A 38 -0.52 -7.36 -1.83
CA ILE A 38 -1.23 -6.45 -0.90
C ILE A 38 -0.41 -5.16 -0.73
N ASN A 39 0.89 -5.28 -0.47
CA ASN A 39 1.79 -4.15 -0.29
C ASN A 39 1.86 -3.29 -1.57
N GLY A 40 1.95 -3.91 -2.74
CA GLY A 40 1.92 -3.21 -4.02
C GLY A 40 0.64 -2.41 -4.24
N LYS A 41 -0.51 -2.98 -3.91
CA LYS A 41 -1.80 -2.29 -3.98
C LYS A 41 -1.90 -1.17 -2.95
N ASN A 42 -1.52 -1.42 -1.69
CA ASN A 42 -1.52 -0.41 -0.63
C ASN A 42 -0.67 0.80 -1.01
N ARG A 43 0.48 0.57 -1.65
CA ARG A 43 1.32 1.65 -2.16
C ARG A 43 0.62 2.48 -3.23
N ILE A 44 -0.08 1.85 -4.17
CA ILE A 44 -0.85 2.55 -5.21
C ILE A 44 -1.97 3.36 -4.56
N ASP A 45 -2.79 2.74 -3.71
CA ASP A 45 -3.94 3.38 -3.06
C ASP A 45 -3.51 4.59 -2.22
N MET A 46 -2.42 4.46 -1.45
CA MET A 46 -1.83 5.55 -0.68
C MET A 46 -1.39 6.71 -1.57
N LEU A 47 -0.65 6.43 -2.64
CA LEU A 47 -0.16 7.46 -3.57
C LEU A 47 -1.32 8.14 -4.30
N GLU A 48 -2.33 7.39 -4.74
CA GLU A 48 -3.53 7.92 -5.40
C GLU A 48 -4.36 8.77 -4.45
N GLN A 49 -4.53 8.35 -3.20
CA GLN A 49 -5.18 9.14 -2.15
C GLN A 49 -4.42 10.45 -1.91
N ASN A 50 -3.09 10.39 -1.77
CA ASN A 50 -2.26 11.58 -1.59
C ASN A 50 -2.38 12.55 -2.77
N LEU A 51 -2.36 12.04 -4.01
CA LEU A 51 -2.61 12.86 -5.20
C LEU A 51 -4.01 13.48 -5.20
N GLY A 52 -5.02 12.72 -4.79
CA GLY A 52 -6.40 13.21 -4.64
C GLY A 52 -6.49 14.37 -3.65
N LEU A 53 -5.86 14.22 -2.47
CA LEU A 53 -5.83 15.27 -1.44
C LEU A 53 -5.14 16.55 -1.94
N TRP A 54 -4.01 16.43 -2.63
CA TRP A 54 -3.32 17.59 -3.20
C TRP A 54 -4.13 18.27 -4.31
N ARG A 55 -4.75 17.50 -5.19
CA ARG A 55 -5.64 18.05 -6.25
C ARG A 55 -6.83 18.79 -5.65
N GLN A 56 -7.47 18.22 -4.63
CA GLN A 56 -8.57 18.87 -3.93
C GLN A 56 -8.11 20.17 -3.26
N LYS A 57 -6.96 20.14 -2.58
CA LYS A 57 -6.39 21.32 -1.93
C LYS A 57 -6.06 22.43 -2.94
N ILE A 58 -5.46 22.09 -4.08
CA ILE A 58 -5.21 23.06 -5.16
C ILE A 58 -6.51 23.66 -5.66
N GLY A 59 -7.54 22.84 -5.94
CA GLY A 59 -8.84 23.35 -6.39
C GLY A 59 -9.53 24.28 -5.37
N GLN A 60 -9.29 24.09 -4.07
CA GLN A 60 -9.74 25.03 -3.04
C GLN A 60 -8.92 26.33 -3.05
N LEU A 61 -7.59 26.23 -3.18
CA LEU A 61 -6.70 27.38 -3.26
C LEU A 61 -6.92 28.22 -4.52
N GLU A 62 -7.25 27.61 -5.65
CA GLU A 62 -7.61 28.31 -6.90
C GLU A 62 -8.86 29.18 -6.70
N LYS A 63 -9.88 28.65 -6.00
CA LYS A 63 -11.08 29.42 -5.64
C LYS A 63 -10.74 30.58 -4.72
N GLU A 64 -9.94 30.33 -3.69
CA GLU A 64 -9.48 31.39 -2.77
C GLU A 64 -8.67 32.46 -3.50
N GLN A 65 -7.78 32.07 -4.42
CA GLN A 65 -7.00 32.98 -5.24
C GLN A 65 -7.92 33.86 -6.12
N ALA A 66 -8.93 33.26 -6.76
CA ALA A 66 -9.89 34.00 -7.57
C ALA A 66 -10.69 35.00 -6.74
N ASP A 67 -11.15 34.60 -5.54
CA ASP A 67 -11.87 35.47 -4.62
C ASP A 67 -11.00 36.63 -4.11
N LEU A 68 -9.73 36.36 -3.79
CA LEU A 68 -8.78 37.39 -3.37
C LEU A 68 -8.46 38.38 -4.50
N LYS A 69 -8.29 37.90 -5.73
CA LYS A 69 -8.10 38.76 -6.92
C LYS A 69 -9.31 39.66 -7.14
N ARG A 70 -10.52 39.10 -7.07
CA ARG A 70 -11.78 39.86 -7.19
C ARG A 70 -11.92 40.92 -6.08
N LYS A 71 -11.44 40.65 -4.86
CA LYS A 71 -11.43 41.64 -3.76
C LYS A 71 -10.37 42.72 -3.94
N LEU A 72 -9.21 42.37 -4.53
CA LEU A 72 -8.08 43.28 -4.69
C LEU A 72 -8.37 44.37 -5.72
N GLU A 73 -8.98 44.01 -6.84
CA GLU A 73 -9.25 44.91 -7.97
C GLU A 73 -10.01 46.20 -7.57
N PRO A 74 -11.17 46.17 -6.89
CA PRO A 74 -11.85 47.39 -6.48
C PRO A 74 -11.09 48.18 -5.41
N LEU A 75 -10.30 47.53 -4.56
CA LEU A 75 -9.48 48.21 -3.55
C LEU A 75 -8.36 49.02 -4.22
N VAL A 76 -7.69 48.42 -5.21
CA VAL A 76 -6.63 49.07 -5.99
C VAL A 76 -7.20 50.23 -6.80
N GLU A 77 -8.37 50.05 -7.42
CA GLU A 77 -9.00 51.13 -8.18
C GLU A 77 -9.42 52.30 -7.27
N LYS A 78 -9.96 52.01 -6.09
CA LYS A 78 -10.26 53.03 -5.08
C LYS A 78 -9.00 53.79 -4.65
N ALA A 79 -7.89 53.09 -4.44
CA ALA A 79 -6.63 53.70 -4.02
C ALA A 79 -5.97 54.58 -5.11
N ARG A 80 -6.37 54.42 -6.38
CA ARG A 80 -5.94 55.29 -7.47
C ARG A 80 -6.71 56.60 -7.54
N MET A 81 -7.96 56.60 -7.06
CA MET A 81 -8.89 57.72 -7.18
C MET A 81 -8.92 58.62 -5.93
N ASP A 82 -8.59 58.07 -4.75
CA ASP A 82 -8.54 58.81 -3.49
C ASP A 82 -7.13 59.39 -3.22
N GLU A 83 -7.04 60.58 -2.60
CA GLU A 83 -5.81 61.02 -1.92
C GLU A 83 -5.38 59.96 -0.90
N PHE A 84 -4.06 59.83 -0.68
CA PHE A 84 -3.44 58.78 0.14
C PHE A 84 -4.27 58.38 1.37
N ASN A 85 -4.62 57.09 1.45
CA ASN A 85 -5.42 56.53 2.53
C ASN A 85 -4.71 55.30 3.14
N ALA A 86 -4.07 55.50 4.29
CA ALA A 86 -3.28 54.47 4.98
C ALA A 86 -4.10 53.18 5.29
N ILE A 87 -5.39 53.32 5.62
CA ILE A 87 -6.26 52.17 5.93
C ILE A 87 -6.52 51.34 4.65
N LEU A 88 -6.71 52.02 3.52
CA LEU A 88 -6.91 51.35 2.24
C LEU A 88 -5.64 50.63 1.78
N GLU A 89 -4.48 51.25 1.98
CA GLU A 89 -3.19 50.66 1.64
C GLU A 89 -2.86 49.42 2.49
N GLU A 90 -3.15 49.48 3.80
CA GLU A 90 -3.04 48.32 4.69
C GLU A 90 -3.92 47.15 4.21
N LYS A 91 -5.17 47.42 3.81
CA LYS A 91 -6.07 46.39 3.26
C LYS A 91 -5.54 45.79 1.97
N ILE A 92 -5.06 46.61 1.04
CA ILE A 92 -4.45 46.15 -0.21
C ILE A 92 -3.26 45.24 0.08
N ASN A 93 -2.37 45.65 0.99
CA ASN A 93 -1.19 44.88 1.36
C ASN A 93 -1.58 43.57 2.05
N GLY A 94 -2.58 43.57 2.93
CA GLY A 94 -3.12 42.34 3.54
C GLY A 94 -3.65 41.34 2.50
N VAL A 95 -4.42 41.81 1.51
CA VAL A 95 -4.91 40.96 0.42
C VAL A 95 -3.76 40.45 -0.45
N ARG A 96 -2.76 41.27 -0.77
CA ARG A 96 -1.56 40.85 -1.53
C ARG A 96 -0.75 39.78 -0.80
N HIS A 97 -0.51 39.95 0.50
CA HIS A 97 0.20 38.95 1.30
C HIS A 97 -0.56 37.62 1.34
N ARG A 98 -1.88 37.66 1.48
CA ARG A 98 -2.69 36.44 1.43
C ARG A 98 -2.63 35.78 0.06
N LEU A 99 -2.68 36.56 -1.02
CA LEU A 99 -2.56 36.06 -2.39
C LEU A 99 -1.21 35.36 -2.60
N GLN A 100 -0.11 35.96 -2.17
CA GLN A 100 1.24 35.37 -2.24
C GLN A 100 1.33 34.06 -1.44
N ALA A 101 0.71 34.01 -0.26
CA ALA A 101 0.68 32.79 0.55
C ALA A 101 -0.08 31.66 -0.16
N VAL A 102 -1.25 31.97 -0.75
CA VAL A 102 -2.04 31.01 -1.54
C VAL A 102 -1.25 30.51 -2.75
N GLU A 103 -0.60 31.40 -3.50
CA GLU A 103 0.23 31.05 -4.65
C GLU A 103 1.43 30.16 -4.26
N GLY A 104 2.06 30.45 -3.12
CA GLY A 104 3.11 29.59 -2.56
C GLY A 104 2.62 28.18 -2.23
N GLN A 105 1.44 28.06 -1.61
CA GLN A 105 0.83 26.77 -1.31
C GLN A 105 0.41 26.01 -2.57
N MET A 106 -0.11 26.69 -3.58
CA MET A 106 -0.44 26.09 -4.88
C MET A 106 0.81 25.54 -5.55
N LYS A 107 1.91 26.30 -5.56
CA LYS A 107 3.19 25.85 -6.14
C LYS A 107 3.71 24.60 -5.43
N LEU A 108 3.66 24.57 -4.10
CA LEU A 108 4.05 23.39 -3.32
C LEU A 108 3.14 22.19 -3.63
N GLY A 109 1.82 22.38 -3.68
CA GLY A 109 0.89 21.32 -4.07
C GLY A 109 1.18 20.78 -5.46
N GLN A 110 1.47 21.65 -6.43
CA GLN A 110 1.79 21.25 -7.79
C GLN A 110 3.11 20.46 -7.85
N GLN A 111 4.12 20.85 -7.06
CA GLN A 111 5.36 20.08 -6.93
C GLN A 111 5.10 18.66 -6.39
N GLN A 112 4.25 18.54 -5.35
CA GLN A 112 3.87 17.24 -4.79
C GLN A 112 3.14 16.36 -5.81
N ILE A 113 2.24 16.94 -6.62
CA ILE A 113 1.57 16.20 -7.70
C ILE A 113 2.57 15.74 -8.76
N THR A 114 3.47 16.62 -9.18
CA THR A 114 4.48 16.31 -10.21
C THR A 114 5.46 15.22 -9.73
N GLN A 115 5.83 15.23 -8.44
CA GLN A 115 6.71 14.22 -7.85
C GLN A 115 6.02 12.86 -7.67
N ASN A 116 4.78 12.86 -7.17
CA ASN A 116 4.08 11.61 -6.82
C ASN A 116 3.39 10.93 -8.02
N SER A 117 3.08 11.67 -9.10
CA SER A 117 2.41 11.10 -10.28
C SER A 117 3.23 10.02 -11.00
N PRO A 118 4.55 10.20 -11.24
CA PRO A 118 5.42 9.12 -11.74
C PRO A 118 5.47 7.91 -10.82
N GLU A 119 5.46 8.11 -9.49
CA GLU A 119 5.52 7.01 -8.54
C GLU A 119 4.30 6.08 -8.63
N VAL A 120 3.10 6.64 -8.83
CA VAL A 120 1.88 5.84 -9.09
C VAL A 120 2.06 5.00 -10.36
N LYS A 121 2.61 5.59 -11.43
CA LYS A 121 2.82 4.89 -12.70
C LYS A 121 3.80 3.74 -12.53
N GLU A 122 4.92 3.96 -11.83
CA GLU A 122 5.90 2.92 -11.55
C GLU A 122 5.36 1.84 -10.60
N ALA A 123 4.60 2.21 -9.58
CA ALA A 123 3.95 1.23 -8.69
C ALA A 123 2.94 0.34 -9.44
N LYS A 124 2.14 0.93 -10.34
CA LYS A 124 1.22 0.16 -11.22
C LYS A 124 1.98 -0.75 -12.18
N LYS A 125 3.08 -0.27 -12.77
CA LYS A 125 3.93 -1.05 -13.67
C LYS A 125 4.57 -2.22 -12.93
N TRP A 126 5.11 -1.98 -11.73
CA TRP A 126 5.65 -3.02 -10.86
C TRP A 126 4.57 -4.07 -10.54
N LEU A 127 3.37 -3.65 -10.11
CA LEU A 127 2.29 -4.58 -9.78
C LEU A 127 1.86 -5.43 -10.98
N ALA A 128 1.80 -4.83 -12.18
CA ALA A 128 1.48 -5.55 -13.41
C ALA A 128 2.58 -6.55 -13.79
N ALA A 129 3.86 -6.16 -13.66
CA ALA A 129 5.00 -7.06 -13.88
C ALA A 129 5.00 -8.22 -12.87
N TYR A 130 4.81 -7.91 -11.58
CA TYR A 130 4.78 -8.90 -10.52
C TYR A 130 3.67 -9.94 -10.72
N LYS A 131 2.46 -9.51 -11.11
CA LYS A 131 1.37 -10.42 -11.46
C LYS A 131 1.74 -11.39 -12.59
N LYS A 132 2.49 -10.93 -13.60
CA LYS A 132 2.98 -11.79 -14.69
C LYS A 132 4.02 -12.79 -14.20
N VAL A 133 4.89 -12.38 -13.28
CA VAL A 133 5.94 -13.24 -12.69
C VAL A 133 5.33 -14.39 -11.89
N ILE A 134 4.26 -14.14 -11.13
CA ILE A 134 3.63 -15.15 -10.27
C ILE A 134 2.60 -16.05 -10.98
N ALA A 135 2.04 -15.59 -12.11
CA ALA A 135 0.99 -16.28 -12.86
C ALA A 135 1.30 -17.75 -13.24
N PRO A 136 2.54 -18.18 -13.52
CA PRO A 136 2.82 -19.58 -13.82
C PRO A 136 2.54 -20.53 -12.65
N VAL A 137 2.62 -20.05 -11.41
CA VAL A 137 2.50 -20.89 -10.20
C VAL A 137 1.19 -20.62 -9.46
N PHE A 138 0.71 -19.38 -9.51
CA PHE A 138 -0.40 -18.90 -8.71
C PHE A 138 -1.54 -18.34 -9.56
N LYS A 139 -2.76 -18.71 -9.19
CA LYS A 139 -4.00 -18.10 -9.64
C LYS A 139 -4.45 -17.04 -8.64
N ILE A 140 -4.74 -15.84 -9.13
CA ILE A 140 -5.39 -14.79 -8.35
C ILE A 140 -6.90 -14.90 -8.61
N SER A 141 -7.66 -15.29 -7.58
CA SER A 141 -9.11 -15.47 -7.68
C SER A 141 -9.83 -14.33 -6.96
N LYS A 142 -10.94 -13.83 -7.53
CA LYS A 142 -11.79 -12.85 -6.86
C LYS A 142 -12.59 -13.56 -5.75
N VAL A 143 -12.62 -12.99 -4.56
CA VAL A 143 -13.47 -13.45 -3.44
C VAL A 143 -14.64 -12.48 -3.27
N THR A 144 -15.84 -13.04 -3.07
CA THR A 144 -17.09 -12.30 -2.88
C THR A 144 -17.27 -11.78 -1.46
N THR A 145 -16.66 -12.44 -0.49
CA THR A 145 -16.78 -12.09 0.94
C THR A 145 -15.42 -11.68 1.46
N THR A 146 -15.28 -10.43 1.90
CA THR A 146 -14.07 -9.90 2.52
C THR A 146 -14.44 -9.06 3.74
N HIS A 147 -13.54 -9.00 4.71
CA HIS A 147 -13.66 -8.06 5.82
C HIS A 147 -13.50 -6.62 5.30
N ALA A 148 -14.12 -5.65 5.98
CA ALA A 148 -13.98 -4.23 5.64
C ALA A 148 -12.50 -3.83 5.58
N GLY A 149 -12.08 -3.22 4.47
CA GLY A 149 -10.69 -2.80 4.24
C GLY A 149 -9.76 -3.86 3.64
N ALA A 150 -10.20 -5.10 3.40
CA ALA A 150 -9.41 -6.12 2.72
C ALA A 150 -9.63 -6.09 1.20
N TYR A 151 -8.59 -6.42 0.43
CA TYR A 151 -8.73 -6.57 -1.02
C TYR A 151 -9.50 -7.84 -1.39
N ASN A 152 -10.36 -7.73 -2.40
CA ASN A 152 -11.22 -8.83 -2.89
C ASN A 152 -10.48 -9.83 -3.78
N PHE A 153 -9.35 -10.37 -3.30
CA PHE A 153 -8.67 -11.46 -3.97
C PHE A 153 -8.06 -12.48 -3.01
N SER A 154 -7.93 -13.72 -3.47
CA SER A 154 -7.13 -14.77 -2.86
C SER A 154 -6.07 -15.23 -3.85
N VAL A 155 -4.90 -15.59 -3.31
CA VAL A 155 -3.81 -16.21 -4.07
C VAL A 155 -3.86 -17.69 -3.77
N VAL A 156 -4.01 -18.52 -4.80
CA VAL A 156 -4.04 -19.98 -4.69
C VAL A 156 -3.06 -20.59 -5.70
N TYR A 157 -2.49 -21.74 -5.38
CA TYR A 157 -1.63 -22.45 -6.34
C TYR A 157 -2.46 -22.99 -7.52
N HIS A 158 -1.87 -22.99 -8.72
CA HIS A 158 -2.46 -23.70 -9.87
C HIS A 158 -2.47 -25.21 -9.68
N HIS A 159 -1.42 -25.74 -9.04
CA HIS A 159 -1.30 -27.16 -8.79
C HIS A 159 -2.10 -27.55 -7.56
N ASP A 160 -3.16 -28.35 -7.77
CA ASP A 160 -3.90 -29.00 -6.71
C ASP A 160 -3.06 -30.15 -6.13
N CYS A 161 -3.04 -30.22 -4.82
CA CYS A 161 -2.13 -31.06 -4.04
C CYS A 161 -2.86 -32.18 -3.29
N GLY A 162 -4.20 -32.26 -3.40
CA GLY A 162 -5.00 -33.33 -2.82
C GLY A 162 -4.63 -33.63 -1.37
N LYS A 163 -4.30 -34.90 -1.08
CA LYS A 163 -3.92 -35.39 0.26
C LYS A 163 -2.57 -34.89 0.78
N PHE A 164 -1.72 -34.30 -0.07
CA PHE A 164 -0.34 -33.91 0.26
C PHE A 164 -0.18 -32.40 0.43
N GLN A 165 -1.15 -31.71 1.04
CA GLN A 165 -1.17 -30.24 1.11
C GLN A 165 0.10 -29.60 1.68
N TYR A 166 0.79 -30.28 2.61
CA TYR A 166 1.99 -29.75 3.29
C TYR A 166 3.32 -30.05 2.58
N ILE A 167 3.38 -31.09 1.75
CA ILE A 167 4.63 -31.57 1.09
C ILE A 167 4.38 -31.74 -0.42
N CYS A 168 3.52 -30.90 -0.98
CA CYS A 168 3.09 -31.07 -2.35
C CYS A 168 4.24 -30.83 -3.33
N PRO A 169 4.74 -31.87 -4.02
CA PRO A 169 5.84 -31.71 -4.94
C PRO A 169 5.37 -30.97 -6.18
N LEU A 170 6.07 -29.91 -6.55
CA LEU A 170 5.71 -29.11 -7.72
C LEU A 170 6.37 -29.64 -9.00
N PRO A 171 5.71 -29.53 -10.17
CA PRO A 171 6.35 -29.77 -11.46
C PRO A 171 7.60 -28.92 -11.63
N LYS A 172 8.60 -29.42 -12.38
CA LYS A 172 9.89 -28.75 -12.61
C LYS A 172 9.72 -27.28 -13.02
N GLY A 173 8.85 -26.98 -13.98
CA GLY A 173 8.60 -25.60 -14.43
C GLY A 173 8.05 -24.67 -13.35
N HIS A 174 7.22 -25.18 -12.43
CA HIS A 174 6.70 -24.40 -11.31
C HIS A 174 7.77 -24.15 -10.24
N ARG A 175 8.66 -25.13 -9.99
CA ARG A 175 9.80 -24.96 -9.07
C ARG A 175 10.76 -23.89 -9.55
N GLU A 176 11.13 -23.92 -10.83
CA GLU A 176 11.96 -22.88 -11.45
C GLU A 176 11.29 -21.49 -11.41
N ALA A 177 9.98 -21.44 -11.61
CA ALA A 177 9.21 -20.21 -11.47
C ALA A 177 9.21 -19.68 -10.03
N LEU A 178 9.09 -20.55 -9.02
CA LEU A 178 9.19 -20.13 -7.61
C LEU A 178 10.55 -19.51 -7.27
N VAL A 179 11.64 -20.04 -7.81
CA VAL A 179 12.98 -19.44 -7.63
C VAL A 179 13.05 -18.05 -8.24
N ARG A 180 12.40 -17.81 -9.38
CA ARG A 180 12.30 -16.46 -9.97
C ARG A 180 11.44 -15.53 -9.13
N ILE A 181 10.28 -16.02 -8.68
CA ILE A 181 9.35 -15.27 -7.81
C ILE A 181 10.05 -14.84 -6.51
N ALA A 182 10.86 -15.73 -5.92
CA ALA A 182 11.55 -15.45 -4.66
C ALA A 182 12.44 -14.20 -4.72
N LYS A 183 13.04 -13.88 -5.88
CA LYS A 183 13.87 -12.68 -6.06
C LYS A 183 13.11 -11.36 -5.87
N GLU A 184 11.80 -11.41 -5.99
CA GLU A 184 10.90 -10.25 -5.86
C GLU A 184 10.27 -10.16 -4.45
N LEU A 185 10.58 -11.09 -3.54
CA LEU A 185 10.01 -11.15 -2.20
C LEU A 185 10.97 -10.59 -1.14
N SER A 186 10.40 -10.00 -0.09
CA SER A 186 11.13 -9.62 1.12
C SER A 186 11.71 -10.82 1.87
N GLN A 187 11.00 -11.95 1.84
CA GLN A 187 11.38 -13.19 2.50
C GLN A 187 11.47 -14.34 1.47
N PRO A 188 12.54 -14.39 0.67
CA PRO A 188 12.68 -15.35 -0.42
C PRO A 188 12.72 -16.81 0.05
N GLN A 189 13.12 -17.05 1.30
CA GLN A 189 13.49 -18.37 1.81
C GLN A 189 12.34 -19.38 1.75
N HIS A 190 11.09 -18.96 1.96
CA HIS A 190 9.94 -19.89 1.96
C HIS A 190 9.68 -20.45 0.56
N CYS A 191 9.70 -19.59 -0.46
CA CYS A 191 9.51 -20.03 -1.84
C CYS A 191 10.71 -20.80 -2.39
N VAL A 192 11.94 -20.43 -1.99
CA VAL A 192 13.13 -21.20 -2.35
C VAL A 192 13.08 -22.60 -1.73
N ARG A 193 12.81 -22.72 -0.43
CA ARG A 193 12.66 -24.02 0.23
C ARG A 193 11.54 -24.85 -0.39
N TYR A 194 10.40 -24.24 -0.69
CA TYR A 194 9.31 -24.97 -1.33
C TYR A 194 9.68 -25.50 -2.72
N SER A 195 10.45 -24.72 -3.48
CA SER A 195 10.93 -25.13 -4.81
C SER A 195 11.87 -26.35 -4.78
N GLN A 196 12.41 -26.71 -3.61
CA GLN A 196 13.29 -27.87 -3.43
C GLN A 196 12.54 -29.13 -3.04
N VAL A 197 11.22 -29.07 -2.79
CA VAL A 197 10.41 -30.26 -2.52
C VAL A 197 10.34 -31.11 -3.78
N ILE A 198 10.89 -32.33 -3.72
CA ILE A 198 10.95 -33.28 -4.83
C ILE A 198 9.86 -34.34 -4.63
N PRO A 199 9.16 -34.78 -5.69
CA PRO A 199 8.26 -35.91 -5.58
C PRO A 199 9.03 -37.17 -5.13
N PRO A 200 8.41 -38.09 -4.37
CA PRO A 200 9.02 -39.39 -4.09
C PRO A 200 9.38 -40.09 -5.40
N LEU A 201 10.57 -40.70 -5.44
CA LEU A 201 11.00 -41.50 -6.59
C LEU A 201 10.02 -42.66 -6.81
N PRO A 202 9.65 -42.96 -8.07
CA PRO A 202 8.79 -44.10 -8.39
C PRO A 202 9.44 -45.44 -8.03
#